data_AF-A0AAW7CIG8-F1
#
_entry.id   AF-A0AAW7CIG8-F1
#
_cell.length_a   1.000
_cell.length_b   1.000
_cell.length_c   1.000
_cell.angle_alpha   90.00
_cell.angle_beta   90.00
_cell.angle_gamma   90.00
#
_symmetry.space_group_name_H-M   'P 1'
#
loop_
_entity.id
_entity.type
_entity.pdbx_description
1 polymer ?
#
loop_
_entity_poly.entity_id
_entity_poly.type
_entity_poly.pdbx_seq_one_letter_code
_entity_poly.pdbx_strand_id
1 'polypeptide(L)'
;MTENEWLDGLRGLPDEAILKLHFSLQEKIKKHYKMRDKANNLNKAIEYCKQQIALSPLAISALKRNQAMYNDGEFFAPSHYGYKQYSVILKKKKDLDELDRIKKKMINEGWRIS
;
A
#
# COMPACT_ATOMS: atom_id res chain seq x y z
N MET A 1 14.81 -12.69 -4.56
CA MET A 1 13.56 -12.78 -3.80
C MET A 1 12.48 -12.07 -4.60
N THR A 2 11.46 -12.79 -5.04
CA THR A 2 10.29 -12.24 -5.75
C THR A 2 9.28 -11.65 -4.76
N GLU A 3 8.32 -10.86 -5.22
CA GLU A 3 7.21 -10.36 -4.39
C GLU A 3 6.47 -11.53 -3.72
N ASN A 4 6.24 -12.63 -4.43
CA ASN A 4 5.56 -13.81 -3.91
C ASN A 4 6.37 -14.51 -2.81
N GLU A 5 7.68 -14.72 -3.02
CA GLU A 5 8.56 -15.35 -2.01
C GLU A 5 8.62 -14.51 -0.73
N TRP A 6 8.61 -13.19 -0.86
CA TRP A 6 8.55 -12.30 0.29
C TRP A 6 7.21 -12.38 1.02
N LEU A 7 6.09 -12.36 0.28
CA LEU A 7 4.75 -12.48 0.86
C LEU A 7 4.53 -13.83 1.54
N ASP A 8 5.05 -14.93 0.97
CA ASP A 8 4.95 -16.26 1.57
C ASP A 8 5.60 -16.32 2.96
N GLY A 9 6.77 -15.67 3.12
CA GLY A 9 7.42 -15.53 4.43
C GLY A 9 6.61 -14.73 5.46
N LEU A 10 5.66 -13.91 5.02
CA LEU A 10 4.80 -13.08 5.88
C LEU A 10 3.43 -13.70 6.16
N ARG A 11 2.98 -14.69 5.37
CA ARG A 11 1.65 -15.33 5.51
C ARG A 11 1.43 -16.00 6.87
N GLY A 12 2.50 -16.45 7.52
CA GLY A 12 2.43 -17.07 8.85
C GLY A 12 2.34 -16.08 10.01
N LEU A 13 2.41 -14.77 9.76
CA LEU A 13 2.36 -13.75 10.81
C LEU A 13 0.92 -13.47 11.25
N PRO A 14 0.70 -13.09 12.52
CA PRO A 14 -0.60 -12.60 12.98
C PRO A 14 -1.06 -11.37 12.19
N ASP A 15 -2.37 -11.23 12.02
CA ASP A 15 -3.00 -10.10 11.32
C ASP A 15 -2.51 -8.74 11.85
N GLU A 16 -2.41 -8.58 13.16
CA GLU A 16 -1.92 -7.35 13.79
C GLU A 16 -0.49 -7.02 13.33
N ALA A 17 0.39 -8.02 13.20
CA ALA A 17 1.76 -7.81 12.74
C ALA A 17 1.81 -7.37 11.28
N ILE A 18 0.97 -7.98 10.42
CA ILE A 18 0.82 -7.59 9.01
C ILE A 18 0.33 -6.14 8.90
N LEU A 19 -0.71 -5.79 9.65
CA LEU A 19 -1.27 -4.44 9.65
C LEU A 19 -0.30 -3.41 10.22
N LYS A 20 0.40 -3.74 11.31
CA LYS A 20 1.44 -2.87 11.89
C LYS A 20 2.56 -2.60 10.90
N LEU A 21 3.04 -3.63 10.19
CA LEU A 21 4.04 -3.45 9.14
C LEU A 21 3.49 -2.55 8.02
N HIS A 22 2.28 -2.83 7.54
CA HIS A 22 1.61 -2.05 6.49
C HIS A 22 1.50 -0.56 6.84
N PHE A 23 0.99 -0.23 8.03
CA PHE A 23 0.87 1.16 8.47
C PHE A 23 2.21 1.80 8.83
N SER A 24 3.21 1.03 9.25
CA SER A 24 4.57 1.57 9.44
C SER A 24 5.19 2.03 8.10
N LEU A 25 4.91 1.32 7.00
CA LEU A 25 5.34 1.72 5.66
C LEU A 25 4.68 3.03 5.25
N GLN A 26 3.38 3.20 5.53
CA GLN A 26 2.68 4.46 5.31
C GLN A 26 3.38 5.65 5.98
N GLU A 27 3.76 5.51 7.26
CA GLU A 27 4.44 6.59 7.98
C GLU A 27 5.83 6.89 7.40
N LYS A 28 6.55 5.88 6.90
CA LYS A 28 7.80 6.07 6.16
C LYS A 28 7.58 6.82 4.85
N ILE A 29 6.53 6.52 4.09
CA ILE A 29 6.20 7.25 2.85
C ILE A 29 5.95 8.72 3.18
N LYS A 30 5.10 9.01 4.18
CA LYS A 30 4.80 10.39 4.60
C LYS A 30 6.06 11.16 4.98
N LYS A 31 6.92 10.55 5.81
CA LYS A 31 8.19 11.14 6.25
C LYS A 31 9.09 11.50 5.07
N HIS A 32 9.32 10.57 4.15
CA HIS A 32 10.23 10.79 3.03
C HIS A 32 9.63 11.72 1.97
N TYR A 33 8.34 11.59 1.66
CA TYR A 33 7.70 12.45 0.66
C TYR A 33 7.61 13.92 1.10
N LYS A 34 7.49 14.18 2.41
CA LYS A 34 7.60 15.54 2.99
C LYS A 34 8.94 16.20 2.64
N MET A 35 10.02 15.40 2.53
CA MET A 35 11.37 15.86 2.21
C MET A 35 11.79 15.51 0.77
N ARG A 36 10.84 15.24 -0.13
CA ARG A 36 11.10 14.70 -1.48
C ARG A 36 12.10 15.52 -2.31
N ASP A 37 12.19 16.82 -2.08
CA ASP A 37 13.06 17.74 -2.82
C ASP A 37 14.52 17.73 -2.29
N LYS A 38 14.80 16.94 -1.23
CA LYS A 38 16.13 16.83 -0.62
C LYS A 38 16.72 15.44 -0.85
N ALA A 39 17.93 15.39 -1.40
CA ALA A 39 18.71 14.16 -1.57
C ALA A 39 17.86 13.03 -2.22
N ASN A 40 18.01 11.79 -1.74
CA ASN A 40 17.33 10.63 -2.29
C ASN A 40 15.94 10.35 -1.68
N ASN A 41 15.29 11.34 -1.07
CA ASN A 41 14.04 11.12 -0.32
C ASN A 41 12.85 10.76 -1.23
N LEU A 42 12.76 11.33 -2.44
CA LEU A 42 11.70 10.95 -3.37
C LEU A 42 11.77 9.47 -3.74
N ASN A 43 12.95 8.96 -4.07
CA ASN A 43 13.12 7.53 -4.41
C ASN A 43 12.82 6.64 -3.20
N LYS A 44 13.24 7.03 -1.99
CA LYS A 44 12.86 6.29 -0.76
C LYS A 44 11.33 6.25 -0.59
N ALA A 45 10.63 7.36 -0.81
CA ALA A 45 9.17 7.37 -0.76
C ALA A 45 8.54 6.44 -1.80
N ILE A 46 9.09 6.40 -3.02
CA ILE A 46 8.65 5.48 -4.09
C ILE A 46 8.85 4.02 -3.66
N GLU A 47 10.01 3.66 -3.13
CA GLU A 47 10.28 2.29 -2.70
C GLU A 47 9.36 1.86 -1.54
N TYR A 48 9.09 2.76 -0.59
CA TYR A 48 8.11 2.46 0.46
C TYR A 48 6.67 2.36 -0.08
N CYS A 49 6.28 3.15 -1.09
CA CYS A 49 5.00 2.97 -1.76
C CYS A 49 4.90 1.58 -2.38
N LYS A 50 5.94 1.14 -3.11
CA LYS A 50 5.99 -0.18 -3.74
C LYS A 50 5.91 -1.29 -2.71
N GLN A 51 6.65 -1.19 -1.60
CA GLN A 51 6.59 -2.16 -0.50
C GLN A 51 5.20 -2.22 0.15
N GLN A 52 4.55 -1.08 0.38
CA GLN A 52 3.20 -1.06 0.96
C GLN A 52 2.18 -1.69 0.00
N ILE A 53 2.30 -1.41 -1.31
CA ILE A 53 1.47 -2.01 -2.37
C ILE A 53 1.74 -3.50 -2.53
N ALA A 54 2.98 -3.95 -2.40
CA ALA A 54 3.28 -5.38 -2.44
C ALA A 54 2.61 -6.11 -1.26
N LEU A 55 2.57 -5.49 -0.07
CA LEU A 55 1.92 -6.03 1.13
C LEU A 55 0.38 -5.94 1.11
N SER A 56 -0.21 -5.21 0.14
CA SER A 56 -1.63 -4.91 0.13
C SER A 56 -2.57 -6.13 0.09
N PRO A 57 -2.26 -7.28 -0.55
CA PRO A 57 -3.11 -8.47 -0.48
C PRO A 57 -3.22 -9.04 0.94
N LEU A 58 -2.12 -9.10 1.68
CA LEU A 58 -2.14 -9.59 3.06
C LEU A 58 -2.85 -8.61 3.99
N ALA A 59 -2.61 -7.31 3.80
CA ALA A 59 -3.25 -6.27 4.59
C ALA A 59 -4.77 -6.25 4.37
N ILE A 60 -5.27 -6.35 3.14
CA ILE A 60 -6.72 -6.36 2.90
C ILE A 60 -7.39 -7.62 3.47
N SER A 61 -6.72 -8.78 3.39
CA SER A 61 -7.21 -10.00 4.03
C SER A 61 -7.28 -9.86 5.55
N ALA A 62 -6.27 -9.27 6.19
CA ALA A 62 -6.28 -9.00 7.63
C ALA A 62 -7.37 -7.99 8.02
N LEU A 63 -7.58 -6.93 7.22
CA LEU A 63 -8.65 -5.95 7.45
C LEU A 63 -10.04 -6.57 7.36
N LYS A 64 -10.29 -7.49 6.41
CA LYS A 64 -11.56 -8.22 6.29
C LYS A 64 -11.86 -9.13 7.48
N ARG A 65 -10.86 -9.49 8.28
CA ARG A 65 -11.05 -10.24 9.53
C ARG A 65 -11.28 -9.33 10.75
N ASN A 66 -11.12 -8.01 10.58
CA ASN A 66 -11.35 -7.04 11.63
C ASN A 66 -12.79 -6.50 11.58
N GLN A 67 -13.58 -6.81 12.60
CA GLN A 67 -14.98 -6.37 12.71
C GLN A 67 -15.16 -4.85 12.72
N ALA A 68 -14.16 -4.09 13.16
CA ALA A 68 -14.22 -2.63 13.13
C ALA A 68 -14.25 -2.04 11.71
N MET A 69 -13.94 -2.84 10.68
CA MET A 69 -13.97 -2.43 9.28
C MET A 69 -15.34 -2.66 8.62
N TYR A 70 -16.35 -3.05 9.38
CA TYR A 70 -17.70 -3.32 8.89
C TYR A 70 -18.70 -2.31 9.47
N ASN A 71 -19.56 -1.77 8.61
CA ASN A 71 -20.72 -0.98 8.99
C ASN A 71 -21.96 -1.59 8.36
N ASP A 72 -22.96 -1.95 9.17
CA ASP A 72 -24.18 -2.65 8.72
C ASP A 72 -23.90 -3.92 7.87
N GLY A 73 -22.83 -4.64 8.21
CA GLY A 73 -22.40 -5.85 7.50
C GLY A 73 -21.61 -5.59 6.20
N GLU A 74 -21.45 -4.33 5.79
CA GLU A 74 -20.65 -3.96 4.63
C GLU A 74 -19.21 -3.62 5.00
N PHE A 75 -18.26 -4.22 4.28
CA PHE A 75 -16.84 -3.95 4.46
C PHE A 75 -16.43 -2.58 3.88
N PHE A 76 -15.71 -1.80 4.67
CA PHE A 76 -15.10 -0.54 4.27
C PHE A 76 -13.58 -0.57 4.50
N ALA A 77 -12.81 -0.66 3.41
CA ALA A 77 -11.37 -0.49 3.49
C ALA A 77 -11.01 0.99 3.73
N PRO A 78 -10.05 1.29 4.63
CA PRO A 78 -9.48 2.62 4.74
C PRO A 78 -8.73 3.01 3.46
N SER A 79 -8.44 4.31 3.31
CA SER A 79 -7.60 4.80 2.22
C SER A 79 -6.21 4.17 2.25
N HIS A 80 -5.74 3.66 1.12
CA HIS A 80 -4.41 3.09 1.00
C HIS A 80 -3.40 4.14 0.53
N TYR A 81 -2.61 4.67 1.47
CA TYR A 81 -1.70 5.79 1.19
C TYR A 81 -0.65 5.48 0.11
N GLY A 82 -0.10 4.26 0.08
CA GLY A 82 0.86 3.83 -0.96
C GLY A 82 0.32 3.97 -2.38
N TYR A 83 -0.83 3.37 -2.69
CA TYR A 83 -1.52 3.54 -3.98
C TYR A 83 -1.78 5.01 -4.30
N LYS A 84 -2.32 5.78 -3.34
CA LYS A 84 -2.63 7.21 -3.54
C LYS A 84 -1.38 8.03 -3.88
N GLN A 85 -0.35 7.92 -3.07
CA GLN A 85 0.86 8.73 -3.21
C GLN A 85 1.70 8.30 -4.41
N TYR A 86 1.77 6.99 -4.71
CA TYR A 86 2.46 6.51 -5.89
C TYR A 86 1.75 6.94 -7.17
N SER A 87 0.41 6.91 -7.19
CA SER A 87 -0.37 7.45 -8.31
C SER A 87 -0.07 8.92 -8.60
N VAL A 88 0.08 9.75 -7.56
CA VAL A 88 0.49 11.17 -7.72
C VAL A 88 1.89 11.28 -8.32
N ILE A 89 2.83 10.46 -7.86
CA ILE A 89 4.22 10.47 -8.35
C ILE A 89 4.28 10.02 -9.82
N LEU A 90 3.57 8.95 -10.19
CA LEU A 90 3.54 8.41 -11.55
C LEU A 90 2.92 9.41 -12.53
N LYS A 91 1.82 10.07 -12.15
CA LYS A 91 1.24 11.17 -12.93
C LYS A 91 2.26 12.29 -13.21
N LYS A 92 3.03 12.69 -12.20
CA LYS A 92 4.09 13.70 -12.37
C LYS A 92 5.23 13.23 -13.28
N LYS A 93 5.56 11.94 -13.22
CA LYS A 93 6.56 11.30 -14.10
C LYS A 93 6.03 10.98 -15.49
N LYS A 94 4.73 11.17 -15.74
CA LYS A 94 4.01 10.75 -16.97
C LYS A 94 4.16 9.25 -17.26
N ASP A 95 4.35 8.45 -16.23
CA ASP A 95 4.41 6.99 -16.32
C ASP A 95 2.98 6.42 -16.22
N LEU A 96 2.27 6.44 -17.35
CA LEU A 96 0.85 6.09 -17.41
C LEU A 96 0.63 4.58 -17.36
N ASP A 97 1.58 3.79 -17.86
CA ASP A 97 1.49 2.33 -17.88
C ASP A 97 1.57 1.75 -16.48
N GLU A 98 2.55 2.19 -15.68
CA GLU A 98 2.67 1.79 -14.29
C GLU A 98 1.47 2.29 -13.47
N LEU A 99 0.97 3.49 -13.77
CA LEU A 99 -0.22 4.05 -13.11
C LEU A 99 -1.46 3.18 -13.35
N ASP A 100 -1.68 2.73 -14.58
CA ASP A 100 -2.77 1.83 -14.93
C ASP A 100 -2.61 0.47 -14.24
N ARG A 101 -1.40 -0.09 -14.28
CA ARG A 101 -1.07 -1.37 -13.62
C ARG A 101 -1.41 -1.35 -12.13
N ILE A 102 -0.97 -0.33 -11.39
CA ILE A 102 -1.23 -0.27 -9.94
C ILE A 102 -2.72 0.00 -9.63
N LYS A 103 -3.43 0.75 -10.48
CA LYS A 103 -4.86 1.00 -10.30
C LYS A 103 -5.67 -0.27 -10.48
N LYS A 104 -5.35 -1.08 -11.50
CA LYS A 104 -5.97 -2.38 -11.71
C LYS A 104 -5.75 -3.30 -10.52
N LYS A 105 -4.52 -3.39 -9.99
CA LYS A 105 -4.22 -4.15 -8.76
C LYS A 105 -5.06 -3.66 -7.57
N MET A 106 -5.10 -2.36 -7.32
CA MET A 106 -5.87 -1.74 -6.24
C MET A 106 -7.36 -2.11 -6.31
N ILE A 107 -7.97 -1.98 -7.48
CA ILE A 107 -9.38 -2.31 -7.71
C ILE A 107 -9.63 -3.81 -7.52
N ASN A 108 -8.79 -4.68 -8.11
CA ASN A 108 -8.95 -6.13 -8.03
C ASN A 108 -8.85 -6.66 -6.59
N GLU A 109 -8.06 -6.01 -5.73
CA GLU A 109 -7.92 -6.37 -4.32
C GLU A 109 -9.08 -5.87 -3.45
N GLY A 110 -9.90 -4.95 -3.95
CA GLY A 110 -11.00 -4.33 -3.20
C GLY A 110 -10.59 -3.10 -2.39
N TRP A 111 -9.45 -2.48 -2.69
CA TRP A 111 -9.09 -1.17 -2.14
C TRP A 111 -9.87 -0.05 -2.86
N ARG A 112 -10.37 0.91 -2.09
CA ARG A 112 -11.15 2.04 -2.66
C ARG A 112 -10.21 3.11 -3.23
N ILE A 113 -10.63 3.72 -4.34
CA ILE A 113 -10.04 4.97 -4.85
C ILE A 113 -10.44 6.08 -3.86
N SER A 114 -9.50 6.55 -3.05
CA SER A 114 -9.71 7.69 -2.14
C SER A 114 -9.25 9.02 -2.73
#